data_AF-A0A285ZNA1-F1
#
_entry.id   AF-A0A285ZNA1-F1
#
_cell.length_a   1.000
_cell.length_b   1.000
_cell.length_c   1.000
_cell.angle_alpha   90.00
_cell.angle_beta   90.00
_cell.angle_gamma   90.00
#
_symmetry.space_group_name_H-M   'P 1'
#
loop_
_entity.id
_entity.type
_entity.pdbx_description
1 polymer ?
#
loop_
_entity_poly.entity_id
_entity_poly.type
_entity_poly.pdbx_seq_one_letter_code
_entity_poly.pdbx_strand_id
1 'polypeptide(L)'
;MNVLIWGSDTILGHGLLSMLKDIKDGVFNAIGNIEIGEIFACDAESDKDVIDEACANADFVFNLSYGFKSDKLIEGLNVHNNTCPVLLGHSVGDKSLFREYAQTNNVPILEWAPNYDMELLSVEAQVYDMLGALQCA
;
A
#
# COMPACT_ATOMS: atom_id res chain seq x y z
N MET A 1 -7.46 11.43 -1.02
CA MET A 1 -7.19 10.00 -1.24
C MET A 1 -6.81 9.36 0.08
N ASN A 2 -7.61 8.43 0.58
CA ASN A 2 -7.30 7.61 1.74
C ASN A 2 -6.35 6.47 1.36
N VAL A 3 -5.30 6.25 2.14
CA VAL A 3 -4.25 5.28 1.82
C VAL A 3 -4.21 4.20 2.90
N LEU A 4 -4.25 2.93 2.50
CA LEU A 4 -3.97 1.79 3.36
C LEU A 4 -2.56 1.27 3.09
N ILE A 5 -1.73 1.21 4.13
CA ILE A 5 -0.41 0.56 4.12
C ILE A 5 -0.57 -0.79 4.81
N TRP A 6 -0.58 -1.86 4.04
CA TRP A 6 -0.54 -3.23 4.54
C TRP A 6 0.91 -3.71 4.68
N GLY A 7 1.28 -4.22 5.86
CA GLY A 7 2.67 -4.44 6.22
C GLY A 7 3.32 -3.16 6.77
N SER A 8 2.57 -2.37 7.53
CA SER A 8 3.06 -1.15 8.19
C SER A 8 4.12 -1.40 9.27
N ASP A 9 4.27 -2.65 9.71
CA ASP A 9 5.30 -3.15 10.63
C ASP A 9 6.68 -3.31 9.97
N THR A 10 6.75 -3.22 8.64
CA THR A 10 8.02 -3.32 7.91
C THR A 10 8.77 -2.00 7.92
N ILE A 11 10.09 -2.06 7.66
CA ILE A 11 10.93 -0.86 7.54
C ILE A 11 10.41 0.09 6.44
N LEU A 12 10.00 -0.46 5.29
CA LEU A 12 9.40 0.31 4.20
C LEU A 12 8.02 0.86 4.60
N GLY A 13 7.20 0.06 5.28
CA GLY A 13 5.90 0.48 5.79
C GLY A 13 5.99 1.66 6.76
N HIS A 14 6.93 1.61 7.71
CA HIS A 14 7.22 2.73 8.62
C HIS A 14 7.69 3.98 7.88
N GLY A 15 8.60 3.82 6.91
CA GLY A 15 9.10 4.94 6.10
C GLY A 15 7.97 5.59 5.29
N LEU A 16 7.12 4.78 4.65
CA LEU A 16 5.98 5.26 3.87
C LEU A 16 4.95 5.96 4.75
N LEU A 17 4.64 5.41 5.93
CA LEU A 17 3.73 6.04 6.89
C LEU A 17 4.22 7.41 7.32
N SER A 18 5.52 7.54 7.62
CA SER A 18 6.12 8.83 7.98
C SER A 18 5.98 9.84 6.85
N MET A 19 6.35 9.44 5.63
CA MET A 19 6.35 10.36 4.49
C MET A 19 4.94 10.78 4.08
N LEU A 20 3.96 9.87 4.14
CA LEU A 20 2.56 10.21 3.86
C LEU A 20 1.98 11.18 4.89
N LYS A 21 2.40 11.09 6.17
CA LYS A 21 2.03 12.09 7.19
C LYS A 21 2.65 13.44 6.88
N ASP A 22 3.93 13.49 6.53
CA ASP A 22 4.60 14.74 6.15
C ASP A 22 3.92 15.40 4.93
N ILE A 23 3.41 14.59 3.99
CA ILE A 23 2.63 15.06 2.84
C ILE A 23 1.26 15.58 3.27
N LYS A 24 0.52 14.82 4.08
CA LYS A 24 -0.78 15.24 4.63
C LYS A 24 -0.69 16.55 5.38
N ASP A 25 0.37 16.74 6.17
CA ASP A 25 0.60 17.94 6.98
C ASP A 25 1.18 19.11 6.17
N GLY A 26 1.45 18.93 4.87
CA GLY A 26 2.02 19.95 3.99
C GLY A 26 3.49 20.30 4.28
N VAL A 27 4.16 19.51 5.12
CA VAL A 27 5.60 19.62 5.41
C VAL A 27 6.41 19.23 4.17
N PHE A 28 5.85 18.36 3.35
CA PHE A 28 6.54 17.76 2.23
C PHE A 28 5.65 17.63 0.99
N ASN A 29 6.14 18.01 -0.19
CA ASN A 29 5.38 17.95 -1.44
C ASN A 29 6.22 17.35 -2.57
N ALA A 30 6.34 16.01 -2.59
CA ALA A 30 7.00 15.30 -3.70
C ALA A 30 6.05 14.82 -4.80
N ILE A 31 4.75 14.72 -4.52
CA ILE A 31 3.84 13.95 -5.39
C ILE A 31 2.87 14.83 -6.19
N GLY A 32 3.11 16.15 -6.25
CA GLY A 32 2.29 17.07 -7.00
C GLY A 32 0.97 17.39 -6.28
N ASN A 33 -0.14 17.46 -7.02
CA ASN A 33 -1.44 17.91 -6.48
C ASN A 33 -2.27 16.79 -5.81
N ILE A 34 -1.63 15.77 -5.23
CA ILE A 34 -2.33 14.69 -4.55
C ILE A 34 -2.58 15.10 -3.10
N GLU A 35 -3.86 15.12 -2.71
CA GLU A 35 -4.28 15.36 -1.33
C GLU A 35 -4.46 14.03 -0.58
N ILE A 36 -3.65 13.82 0.45
CA ILE A 36 -3.71 12.63 1.31
C ILE A 36 -4.76 12.86 2.40
N GLY A 37 -5.76 11.98 2.43
CA GLY A 37 -6.83 11.95 3.42
C GLY A 37 -6.42 11.12 4.63
N GLU A 38 -7.21 10.10 4.97
CA GLU A 38 -6.86 9.18 6.04
C GLU A 38 -5.74 8.22 5.65
N ILE A 39 -4.87 7.89 6.61
CA ILE A 39 -3.77 6.95 6.42
C ILE A 39 -3.98 5.79 7.39
N PHE A 40 -4.36 4.64 6.85
CA PHE A 40 -4.53 3.41 7.59
C PHE A 40 -3.23 2.62 7.58
N ALA A 41 -2.70 2.30 8.76
CA ALA A 41 -1.51 1.49 8.94
C ALA A 41 -1.92 0.15 9.54
N CYS A 42 -1.86 -0.91 8.73
CA CYS A 42 -2.28 -2.24 9.14
C CYS A 42 -1.23 -3.30 8.78
N ASP A 43 -1.29 -4.42 9.47
CA ASP A 43 -0.55 -5.64 9.20
C ASP A 43 -1.39 -6.87 9.57
N ALA A 44 -0.82 -8.06 9.44
CA ALA A 44 -1.52 -9.32 9.70
C ALA A 44 -1.93 -9.50 11.18
N GLU A 45 -1.31 -8.78 12.11
CA GLU A 45 -1.58 -8.84 13.54
C GLU A 45 -2.56 -7.73 13.99
N SER A 46 -2.93 -6.81 13.10
CA SER A 46 -3.90 -5.76 13.38
C SER A 46 -5.29 -6.34 13.71
N ASP A 47 -6.03 -5.61 14.55
CA ASP A 47 -7.39 -6.00 14.95
C ASP A 47 -8.32 -6.06 13.74
N LYS A 48 -9.25 -7.03 13.76
CA LYS A 48 -10.18 -7.26 12.65
C LYS A 48 -10.97 -6.00 12.28
N ASP A 49 -11.45 -5.26 13.27
CA ASP A 49 -12.27 -4.06 13.04
C ASP A 49 -11.45 -2.93 12.39
N VAL A 50 -10.16 -2.83 12.73
CA VAL A 50 -9.24 -1.86 12.11
C VAL A 50 -8.98 -2.23 10.64
N ILE A 51 -8.77 -3.52 10.36
CA ILE A 51 -8.60 -4.02 8.99
C ILE A 51 -9.88 -3.79 8.18
N ASP A 52 -11.04 -4.06 8.76
CA ASP A 52 -12.35 -3.89 8.13
C ASP A 52 -12.61 -2.42 7.76
N GLU A 53 -12.41 -1.51 8.71
CA GLU A 53 -12.54 -0.06 8.47
C GLU A 53 -11.59 0.43 7.38
N ALA A 54 -10.33 -0.01 7.42
CA ALA A 54 -9.34 0.37 6.43
C ALA A 54 -9.72 -0.14 5.03
N CYS A 55 -10.14 -1.40 4.91
CA CYS A 55 -10.56 -2.00 3.64
C CYS A 55 -11.83 -1.35 3.09
N ALA A 56 -12.73 -0.85 3.94
CA ALA A 56 -13.94 -0.16 3.51
C ALA A 56 -13.65 1.24 2.93
N ASN A 57 -12.65 1.93 3.46
CA ASN A 57 -12.44 3.37 3.22
C ASN A 57 -11.19 3.71 2.39
N ALA A 58 -10.32 2.75 2.09
CA ALA A 58 -9.10 2.99 1.31
C ALA A 58 -9.42 3.32 -0.16
N ASP A 59 -8.78 4.37 -0.68
CA ASP A 59 -8.78 4.73 -2.09
C ASP A 59 -7.54 4.20 -2.84
N PHE A 60 -6.52 3.78 -2.09
CA PHE A 60 -5.30 3.16 -2.62
C PHE A 60 -4.66 2.26 -1.54
N VAL A 61 -4.12 1.11 -1.95
CA VAL A 61 -3.44 0.18 -1.03
C VAL A 61 -1.98 0.00 -1.43
N PHE A 62 -1.06 0.17 -0.48
CA PHE A 62 0.30 -0.35 -0.57
C PHE A 62 0.38 -1.67 0.18
N ASN A 63 0.57 -2.78 -0.51
CA ASN A 63 0.91 -4.04 0.12
C ASN A 63 2.44 -4.20 0.14
N LEU A 64 3.02 -3.97 1.31
CA LEU A 64 4.45 -4.07 1.60
C LEU A 64 4.77 -5.26 2.52
N SER A 65 3.80 -6.17 2.72
CA SER A 65 4.01 -7.33 3.57
C SER A 65 5.16 -8.21 3.08
N TYR A 66 5.81 -8.87 4.04
CA TYR A 66 6.84 -9.86 3.76
C TYR A 66 6.24 -11.26 3.75
N GLY A 67 6.42 -11.99 2.65
CA GLY A 67 5.95 -13.38 2.52
C GLY A 67 4.45 -13.50 2.21
N PHE A 68 3.80 -14.52 2.77
CA PHE A 68 2.42 -14.90 2.45
C PHE A 68 1.46 -14.41 3.55
N LYS A 69 1.10 -13.12 3.52
CA LYS A 69 0.31 -12.40 4.55
C LYS A 69 -0.82 -11.56 3.97
N SER A 70 -1.35 -11.93 2.81
CA SER A 70 -2.33 -11.12 2.06
C SER A 70 -3.79 -11.55 2.23
N ASP A 71 -4.03 -12.70 2.85
CA ASP A 71 -5.34 -13.32 3.04
C ASP A 71 -6.37 -12.38 3.70
N LYS A 72 -6.03 -11.81 4.86
CA LYS A 72 -6.92 -10.89 5.58
C LYS A 72 -7.22 -9.61 4.81
N LEU A 73 -6.22 -9.08 4.10
CA LEU A 73 -6.38 -7.90 3.25
C LEU A 73 -7.32 -8.19 2.08
N ILE A 74 -7.11 -9.31 1.38
CA ILE A 74 -7.96 -9.73 0.25
C ILE A 74 -9.39 -10.00 0.74
N GLU A 75 -9.57 -10.67 1.88
CA GLU A 75 -10.90 -10.89 2.47
C GLU A 75 -11.60 -9.56 2.76
N GLY A 76 -10.92 -8.64 3.45
CA GLY A 76 -11.48 -7.33 3.80
C GLY A 76 -11.88 -6.51 2.56
N LEU A 77 -11.01 -6.43 1.56
CA LEU A 77 -11.32 -5.71 0.31
C LEU A 77 -12.51 -6.34 -0.43
N ASN A 78 -12.60 -7.68 -0.46
CA ASN A 78 -13.74 -8.39 -1.07
C ASN A 78 -15.06 -8.10 -0.34
N VAL A 79 -15.08 -8.15 1.00
CA VAL A 79 -16.30 -7.92 1.80
C VAL A 79 -16.92 -6.56 1.50
N HIS A 80 -16.08 -5.54 1.29
CA HIS A 80 -16.52 -4.18 0.99
C HIS A 80 -16.67 -3.88 -0.49
N ASN A 81 -16.39 -4.85 -1.38
CA ASN A 81 -16.28 -4.65 -2.83
C ASN A 81 -15.34 -3.47 -3.17
N ASN A 82 -14.28 -3.28 -2.38
CA ASN A 82 -13.32 -2.23 -2.62
C ASN A 82 -12.39 -2.65 -3.76
N THR A 83 -12.46 -1.93 -4.88
CA THR A 83 -11.67 -2.18 -6.08
C THR A 83 -10.59 -1.12 -6.30
N CYS A 84 -10.16 -0.45 -5.22
CA CYS A 84 -9.10 0.55 -5.29
C CYS A 84 -7.78 -0.04 -5.83
N PRO A 85 -6.93 0.77 -6.48
CA PRO A 85 -5.63 0.31 -6.94
C PRO A 85 -4.77 -0.23 -5.80
N VAL A 86 -4.08 -1.34 -6.04
CA VAL A 86 -3.15 -1.96 -5.09
C VAL A 86 -1.75 -1.98 -5.69
N LEU A 87 -0.80 -1.36 -5.01
CA LEU A 87 0.62 -1.53 -5.27
C LEU A 87 1.16 -2.74 -4.50
N LEU A 88 1.79 -3.68 -5.20
CA LEU A 88 2.48 -4.83 -4.61
C LEU A 88 3.97 -4.54 -4.51
N GLY A 89 4.48 -4.50 -3.28
CA GLY A 89 5.90 -4.37 -2.98
C GLY A 89 6.72 -5.57 -3.46
N HIS A 90 8.03 -5.41 -3.51
CA HIS A 90 8.92 -6.47 -3.99
C HIS A 90 8.85 -7.74 -3.12
N SER A 91 8.75 -7.58 -1.80
CA SER A 91 8.77 -8.64 -0.79
C SER A 91 7.48 -9.44 -0.63
N VAL A 92 6.40 -9.05 -1.32
CA VAL A 92 5.11 -9.75 -1.24
C VAL A 92 5.24 -11.12 -1.89
N GLY A 93 5.02 -12.19 -1.12
CA GLY A 93 5.05 -13.58 -1.60
C GLY A 93 3.77 -14.00 -2.32
N ASP A 94 2.63 -13.38 -1.98
CA ASP A 94 1.29 -13.70 -2.49
C ASP A 94 0.94 -13.04 -3.84
N LYS A 95 1.91 -12.60 -4.64
CA LYS A 95 1.61 -11.84 -5.88
C LYS A 95 0.67 -12.59 -6.82
N SER A 96 0.79 -13.92 -6.93
CA SER A 96 -0.12 -14.73 -7.73
C SER A 96 -1.56 -14.72 -7.18
N LEU A 97 -1.72 -14.82 -5.86
CA LEU A 97 -3.02 -14.77 -5.20
C LEU A 97 -3.68 -13.40 -5.42
N PHE A 98 -2.91 -12.33 -5.26
CA PHE A 98 -3.39 -10.97 -5.51
C PHE A 98 -3.78 -10.74 -6.97
N ARG A 99 -3.03 -11.31 -7.93
CA ARG A 99 -3.39 -11.23 -9.36
C ARG A 99 -4.70 -11.97 -9.66
N GLU A 100 -4.94 -13.14 -9.06
CA GLU A 100 -6.20 -13.87 -9.22
C GLU A 100 -7.38 -13.07 -8.65
N TYR A 101 -7.23 -12.55 -7.42
CA TYR A 101 -8.22 -11.66 -6.81
C TYR A 101 -8.50 -10.45 -7.70
N ALA A 102 -7.46 -9.80 -8.21
CA ALA A 102 -7.58 -8.60 -9.02
C ALA A 102 -8.25 -8.85 -10.37
N GLN A 103 -7.91 -9.96 -11.03
CA GLN A 103 -8.58 -10.37 -12.28
C GLN A 103 -10.06 -10.63 -12.05
N THR A 104 -10.40 -11.31 -10.95
CA THR A 104 -11.79 -11.64 -10.60
C THR A 104 -12.63 -10.40 -10.31
N ASN A 105 -12.05 -9.41 -9.63
CA ASN A 105 -12.76 -8.23 -9.12
C ASN A 105 -12.49 -6.93 -9.89
N ASN A 106 -11.77 -7.01 -11.01
CA ASN A 106 -11.36 -5.86 -11.82
C ASN A 106 -10.59 -4.78 -11.01
N VAL A 107 -9.65 -5.23 -10.17
CA VAL A 107 -8.82 -4.36 -9.33
C VAL A 107 -7.54 -3.97 -10.08
N PRO A 108 -7.19 -2.68 -10.19
CA PRO A 108 -5.90 -2.27 -10.77
C PRO A 108 -4.74 -2.71 -9.87
N ILE A 109 -3.76 -3.41 -10.45
CA ILE A 109 -2.53 -3.80 -9.74
C ILE A 109 -1.33 -3.06 -10.33
N LEU A 110 -0.56 -2.44 -9.45
CA LEU A 110 0.75 -1.86 -9.75
C LEU A 110 1.82 -2.75 -9.10
N GLU A 111 2.81 -3.19 -9.87
CA GLU A 111 3.93 -3.93 -9.30
C GLU A 111 5.13 -3.02 -9.17
N TRP A 112 5.61 -2.83 -7.94
CA TRP A 112 6.83 -2.09 -7.71
C TRP A 112 8.03 -3.00 -7.97
N ALA A 113 8.61 -2.84 -9.16
CA ALA A 113 9.74 -3.60 -9.66
C ALA A 113 10.85 -2.63 -10.10
N PRO A 114 11.61 -2.06 -9.15
CA PRO A 114 12.68 -1.14 -9.48
C PRO A 114 13.77 -1.82 -10.33
N ASN A 115 14.29 -1.11 -11.33
CA ASN A 115 15.37 -1.57 -12.23
C ASN A 115 16.78 -1.35 -11.65
N TYR A 116 16.90 -1.19 -10.34
CA TYR A 116 18.15 -0.91 -9.63
C TYR A 116 18.25 -1.79 -8.37
N ASP A 117 19.47 -1.94 -7.87
CA ASP A 117 19.74 -2.72 -6.67
C ASP A 117 19.17 -2.03 -5.43
N MET A 118 18.13 -2.63 -4.84
CA MET A 118 17.44 -2.08 -3.66
C MET A 118 18.33 -2.08 -2.41
N GLU A 119 19.36 -2.93 -2.34
CA GLU A 119 20.28 -2.95 -1.21
C GLU A 119 21.16 -1.69 -1.15
N LEU A 120 21.28 -0.98 -2.28
CA LEU A 120 22.09 0.23 -2.39
C LEU A 120 21.29 1.51 -2.11
N LEU A 121 19.97 1.42 -1.93
CA LEU A 121 19.12 2.58 -1.70
C LEU A 121 18.73 2.73 -0.24
N SER A 122 18.70 3.98 0.22
CA SER A 122 18.06 4.30 1.49
C SER A 122 16.57 3.95 1.42
N VAL A 123 16.01 3.58 2.58
CA VAL A 123 14.56 3.37 2.75
C VAL A 123 13.77 4.57 2.25
N GLU A 124 14.27 5.77 2.52
CA GLU A 124 13.69 7.02 2.06
C GLU A 124 13.60 7.07 0.52
N ALA A 125 14.68 6.76 -0.20
CA ALA A 125 14.66 6.74 -1.66
C ALA A 125 13.71 5.69 -2.24
N GLN A 126 13.60 4.52 -1.60
CA GLN A 126 12.63 3.49 -2.00
C GLN A 126 11.18 3.95 -1.80
N VAL A 127 10.90 4.59 -0.66
CA VAL A 127 9.58 5.18 -0.38
C VAL A 127 9.23 6.26 -1.40
N TYR A 128 10.18 7.13 -1.71
CA TYR A 128 10.01 8.16 -2.73
C TYR A 128 9.59 7.61 -4.09
N ASP A 129 10.25 6.55 -4.54
CA ASP A 129 9.95 5.90 -5.82
C ASP A 129 8.52 5.31 -5.81
N MET A 130 8.15 4.62 -4.73
CA MET A 130 6.81 4.06 -4.56
C MET A 130 5.70 5.12 -4.58
N LEU A 131 5.95 6.32 -4.05
CA LEU A 131 4.97 7.40 -4.04
C LEU A 131 4.58 7.87 -5.45
N GLY A 132 5.44 7.69 -6.45
CA GLY A 132 5.10 7.96 -7.86
C GLY A 132 3.90 7.15 -8.34
N ALA A 133 3.62 5.99 -7.73
CA ALA A 133 2.45 5.18 -8.06
C ALA A 133 1.11 5.86 -7.77
N LEU A 134 1.07 6.80 -6.81
CA LEU A 134 -0.15 7.54 -6.49
C LEU A 134 -0.57 8.49 -7.62
N GLN A 135 0.34 8.89 -8.50
CA GLN A 135 0.01 9.72 -9.68
C GLN A 135 -0.61 8.93 -10.83
N CYS A 136 -0.50 7.60 -10.78
CA CYS A 136 -1.04 6.69 -11.79
C CYS A 136 -2.44 6.16 -11.43
N ALA A 137 -2.96 6.54 -10.25
CA ALA A 137 -4.21 6.06 -9.66
C ALA A 137 -5.36 7.07 -9.80
#